data_AF-A0A6A7KAP4-F1
#
_entry.id   AF-A0A6A7KAP4-F1
#
_cell.length_a   1.000
_cell.length_b   1.000
_cell.length_c   1.000
_cell.angle_alpha   90.00
_cell.angle_beta   90.00
_cell.angle_gamma   90.00
#
_symmetry.space_group_name_H-M   'P 1'
#
loop_
_entity.id
_entity.type
_entity.pdbx_description
1 polymer ?
#
loop_
_entity_poly.entity_id
_entity_poly.type
_entity_poly.pdbx_seq_one_letter_code
_entity_poly.pdbx_strand_id
1 'polypeptide(L)'
;MSSMVAFLNITIFIIILFLSFHLIKGNTAKPRKKIFKVKILHTILFSYVFLLLVGIILYAFIPSEKYEYMEFKENHESYQPNTSFDAIYEGMIDKNIKIGDKFTFNYTDDTLEVSANKDEEFSLTIVVEKKDTNDEVIELTNYLNTTIVDNIDFTETIPSVDAKISGNTLILQEPDTVEITISKLKKEFTISQFTSESHMDNIGHGFNGESLLYIKIPKDLELISSMNDIYIHYVNE
;
A
#
# COMPACT_ATOMS: atom_id res chain seq x y z
N MET A 1 -15.04 17.04 0.43
CA MET A 1 -14.20 18.23 0.17
C MET A 1 -13.98 18.46 -1.34
N SER A 2 -13.70 17.44 -2.14
CA SER A 2 -13.55 17.53 -3.61
C SER A 2 -14.76 18.11 -4.36
N SER A 3 -15.99 17.74 -3.98
CA SER A 3 -17.21 18.28 -4.59
C SER A 3 -17.36 19.79 -4.40
N MET A 4 -17.01 20.31 -3.23
CA MET A 4 -17.11 21.73 -2.90
C MET A 4 -16.13 22.59 -3.71
N VAL A 5 -14.94 22.05 -4.01
CA VAL A 5 -13.94 22.70 -4.86
C VAL A 5 -14.38 22.70 -6.33
N ALA A 6 -14.97 21.59 -6.81
CA ALA A 6 -15.54 21.52 -8.16
C ALA A 6 -16.70 22.52 -8.36
N PHE A 7 -17.60 22.63 -7.38
CA PHE A 7 -18.68 23.62 -7.42
C PHE A 7 -18.16 25.05 -7.39
N LEU A 8 -17.10 25.34 -6.62
CA LEU A 8 -16.46 26.66 -6.60
C LEU A 8 -15.88 27.03 -7.97
N ASN A 9 -15.16 26.12 -8.61
CA ASN A 9 -14.56 26.33 -9.94
C ASN A 9 -15.63 26.55 -11.03
N ILE A 10 -16.71 25.75 -11.01
CA ILE A 10 -17.83 25.90 -11.95
C ILE A 10 -18.55 27.24 -11.72
N THR A 11 -18.74 27.63 -10.46
CA THR A 11 -19.40 28.90 -10.12
C THR A 11 -18.57 30.10 -10.59
N ILE A 12 -17.24 30.07 -10.40
CA ILE A 12 -16.32 31.10 -10.89
C ILE A 12 -16.38 31.18 -12.43
N PHE A 13 -16.40 30.04 -13.12
CA PHE A 13 -16.47 30.00 -14.59
C PHE A 13 -17.78 30.59 -15.12
N ILE A 14 -18.92 30.29 -14.48
CA ILE A 14 -20.23 30.84 -14.84
C ILE A 14 -20.28 32.36 -14.61
N ILE A 15 -19.69 32.85 -13.51
CA ILE A 15 -19.61 34.30 -13.21
C ILE A 15 -18.78 35.01 -14.29
N ILE A 16 -17.66 34.43 -14.71
CA ILE A 16 -16.80 34.98 -15.77
C ILE A 16 -17.56 35.02 -17.11
N LEU A 17 -18.29 33.96 -17.46
CA LEU A 17 -19.13 33.94 -18.67
C LEU A 17 -20.25 34.98 -18.62
N PHE A 18 -20.90 35.13 -17.48
CA PHE A 18 -21.99 36.09 -17.29
C PHE A 18 -21.48 37.54 -17.37
N LEU A 19 -20.36 37.85 -16.72
CA LEU A 19 -19.71 39.17 -16.82
C LEU A 19 -19.25 39.47 -18.25
N SER A 20 -18.65 38.48 -18.93
CA SER A 20 -18.25 38.60 -20.33
C SER A 20 -19.44 38.91 -21.23
N PHE A 21 -20.57 38.21 -21.03
CA PHE A 21 -21.80 38.44 -21.79
C PHE A 21 -22.41 39.83 -21.51
N HIS A 22 -22.38 40.29 -20.26
CA HIS A 22 -22.93 41.59 -19.86
C HIS A 22 -22.10 42.75 -20.44
N LEU A 23 -20.77 42.62 -20.46
CA LEU A 23 -19.86 43.58 -21.07
C LEU A 23 -20.04 43.68 -22.60
N ILE A 24 -20.45 42.59 -23.25
CA ILE A 24 -20.76 42.57 -24.68
C ILE A 24 -22.12 43.25 -24.98
N LYS A 25 -23.08 43.19 -24.04
CA LYS A 25 -24.44 43.71 -24.22
C LYS A 25 -24.56 45.23 -24.04
N GLY A 26 -23.59 45.87 -23.35
CA GLY A 26 -23.65 47.27 -22.93
C GLY A 26 -23.42 48.35 -24.00
N ASN A 27 -23.45 48.05 -25.31
CA ASN A 27 -23.20 49.09 -26.31
C ASN A 27 -23.96 48.87 -27.64
N THR A 28 -25.29 48.77 -27.57
CA THR A 28 -26.16 48.88 -28.73
C THR A 28 -26.48 50.35 -29.04
N ALA A 29 -25.50 51.07 -29.58
CA ALA A 29 -25.75 52.24 -30.42
C ALA A 29 -24.62 52.43 -31.44
N LYS A 30 -24.91 52.04 -32.69
CA LYS A 30 -24.21 52.30 -33.97
C LYS A 30 -23.08 51.33 -34.40
N PRO A 31 -22.98 50.99 -35.70
CA PRO A 31 -22.13 49.91 -36.20
C PRO A 31 -20.69 50.38 -36.42
N ARG A 32 -19.85 50.41 -35.38
CA ARG A 32 -18.38 50.42 -35.53
C ARG A 32 -17.84 48.98 -35.57
N LYS A 33 -18.21 48.22 -36.61
CA LYS A 33 -18.12 46.75 -36.67
C LYS A 33 -16.72 46.11 -36.86
N LYS A 34 -15.61 46.86 -36.95
CA LYS A 34 -14.26 46.26 -37.13
C LYS A 34 -13.31 46.40 -35.93
N ILE A 35 -13.31 47.55 -35.25
CA ILE A 35 -12.32 47.84 -34.19
C ILE A 35 -12.71 47.19 -32.84
N PHE A 36 -14.02 47.08 -32.56
CA PHE A 36 -14.52 46.44 -31.33
C PHE A 36 -14.25 44.93 -31.26
N LYS A 37 -14.27 44.23 -32.40
CA LYS A 37 -13.99 42.78 -32.46
C LYS A 37 -12.55 42.45 -32.07
N VAL A 38 -11.58 43.25 -32.51
CA VAL A 38 -10.15 43.00 -32.25
C VAL A 38 -9.81 43.27 -30.78
N LYS A 39 -10.34 44.35 -30.20
CA LYS A 39 -10.10 44.68 -28.78
C LYS A 39 -10.66 43.62 -27.83
N ILE A 40 -11.90 43.17 -28.05
CA ILE A 40 -12.53 42.12 -27.22
C ILE A 40 -11.75 40.80 -27.35
N LEU A 41 -11.32 40.43 -28.55
CA LEU A 41 -10.55 39.21 -28.77
C LEU A 41 -9.19 39.26 -28.06
N HIS A 42 -8.49 40.40 -28.10
CA HIS A 42 -7.25 40.59 -27.34
C HIS A 42 -7.48 40.56 -25.83
N THR A 43 -8.58 41.13 -25.33
CA THR A 43 -8.91 41.08 -23.89
C THR A 43 -9.18 39.66 -23.42
N ILE A 44 -9.94 38.88 -24.19
CA ILE A 44 -10.20 37.46 -23.87
C ILE A 44 -8.89 36.66 -23.90
N LEU A 45 -8.08 36.83 -24.96
CA LEU A 45 -6.81 36.12 -25.10
C LEU A 45 -5.83 36.50 -23.98
N PHE A 46 -5.74 37.79 -23.64
CA PHE A 46 -4.92 38.26 -22.52
C PHE A 46 -5.42 37.69 -21.19
N SER A 47 -6.72 37.68 -20.93
CA SER A 47 -7.29 37.11 -19.70
C SER A 47 -7.02 35.61 -19.58
N TYR A 48 -7.07 34.88 -20.70
CA TYR A 48 -6.79 33.45 -20.74
C TYR A 48 -5.31 33.15 -20.47
N VAL A 49 -4.41 33.88 -21.13
CA VAL A 49 -2.96 33.77 -20.90
C VAL A 49 -2.59 34.17 -19.47
N PHE A 50 -3.21 35.23 -18.95
CA PHE A 50 -3.01 35.65 -17.56
C PHE A 50 -3.47 34.57 -16.57
N LEU A 51 -4.62 33.94 -16.82
CA LEU A 51 -5.13 32.85 -15.97
C LEU A 51 -4.22 31.62 -16.01
N LEU A 52 -3.65 31.28 -17.17
CA LEU A 52 -2.63 30.22 -17.28
C LEU A 52 -1.36 30.56 -16.49
N LEU A 53 -0.88 31.81 -16.56
CA LEU A 53 0.30 32.25 -15.79
C LEU A 53 0.05 32.19 -14.28
N VAL A 54 -1.15 32.59 -13.83
CA VAL A 54 -1.55 32.43 -12.42
C VAL A 54 -1.56 30.95 -12.03
N GLY A 55 -2.01 30.05 -12.91
CA GLY A 55 -1.94 28.60 -12.69
C GLY A 55 -0.51 28.09 -12.45
N ILE A 56 0.47 28.58 -13.21
CA ILE A 56 1.89 28.24 -13.02
C ILE A 56 2.39 28.74 -11.65
N ILE A 57 2.04 29.96 -11.27
CA ILE A 57 2.42 30.52 -9.97
C ILE A 57 1.79 29.68 -8.85
N LEU A 58 0.49 29.40 -8.90
CA LEU A 58 -0.19 28.57 -7.91
C LEU A 58 0.40 27.17 -7.81
N TYR A 59 0.80 26.55 -8.93
CA TYR A 59 1.50 25.27 -8.94
C TYR A 59 2.80 25.31 -8.14
N ALA A 60 3.56 26.41 -8.23
CA ALA A 60 4.79 26.59 -7.45
C ALA A 60 4.55 26.78 -5.94
N PHE A 61 3.32 27.15 -5.53
CA PHE A 61 2.92 27.25 -4.13
C PHE A 61 2.25 25.98 -3.60
N ILE A 62 2.00 24.97 -4.43
CA ILE A 62 1.59 23.65 -3.94
C ILE A 62 2.78 23.10 -3.14
N PRO A 63 2.62 22.88 -1.82
CA PRO A 63 3.71 22.34 -1.02
C PRO A 63 4.12 21.00 -1.62
N SER A 64 5.36 20.94 -2.11
CA SER A 64 6.03 19.66 -2.37
C SER A 64 6.37 19.06 -1.01
N GLU A 65 5.35 18.66 -0.25
CA GLU A 65 5.60 17.65 0.76
C GLU A 65 6.30 16.51 0.05
N LYS A 66 7.34 15.97 0.70
CA LYS A 66 8.13 14.88 0.14
C LYS A 66 7.20 13.68 0.01
N TYR A 67 6.49 13.61 -1.09
CA TYR A 67 5.94 12.37 -1.57
C TYR A 67 7.18 11.52 -1.79
N GLU A 68 7.39 10.57 -0.88
CA GLU A 68 8.29 9.48 -1.14
C GLU A 68 7.73 8.83 -2.39
N TYR A 69 8.38 9.11 -3.53
CA TYR A 69 8.03 8.48 -4.78
C TYR A 69 8.40 7.01 -4.60
N MET A 70 7.45 6.23 -4.10
CA MET A 70 7.56 4.80 -4.12
C MET A 70 7.49 4.38 -5.59
N GLU A 71 8.57 3.77 -6.04
CA GLU A 71 8.75 3.39 -7.43
C GLU A 71 7.64 2.42 -7.82
N PHE A 72 6.83 2.80 -8.81
CA PHE A 72 5.85 1.89 -9.41
C PHE A 72 6.63 0.75 -10.05
N LYS A 73 6.57 -0.45 -9.47
CA LYS A 73 7.10 -1.64 -10.14
C LYS A 73 6.14 -1.98 -11.29
N GLU A 74 6.53 -1.59 -12.50
CA GLU A 74 5.73 -1.73 -13.74
C GLU A 74 5.48 -3.19 -14.15
N ASN A 75 6.12 -4.18 -13.51
CA ASN A 75 6.01 -5.60 -13.83
C ASN A 75 5.53 -6.43 -12.64
N HIS A 76 4.21 -6.50 -12.44
CA HIS A 76 3.59 -7.49 -11.53
C HIS A 76 2.52 -8.35 -12.22
N GLU A 77 2.61 -8.55 -13.54
CA GLU A 77 1.74 -9.52 -14.24
C GLU A 77 1.98 -10.98 -13.83
N SER A 78 2.97 -11.27 -12.97
CA SER A 78 3.26 -12.66 -12.54
C SER A 78 3.53 -12.84 -11.05
N TYR A 79 3.18 -11.90 -10.17
CA TYR A 79 3.31 -12.14 -8.74
C TYR A 79 2.19 -13.10 -8.31
N GLN A 80 2.47 -14.40 -8.39
CA GLN A 80 1.63 -15.43 -7.79
C GLN A 80 1.98 -15.48 -6.31
N PRO A 81 1.12 -14.96 -5.43
CA PRO A 81 1.54 -14.75 -4.07
C PRO A 81 1.69 -16.06 -3.28
N ASN A 82 1.01 -17.12 -3.71
CA ASN A 82 0.92 -18.34 -2.91
C ASN A 82 2.00 -19.38 -3.26
N THR A 83 2.65 -19.28 -4.42
CA THR A 83 3.59 -20.32 -4.88
C THR A 83 4.85 -20.41 -4.03
N SER A 84 5.21 -19.33 -3.35
CA SER A 84 6.45 -19.26 -2.58
C SER A 84 6.34 -20.01 -1.25
N PHE A 85 5.16 -20.03 -0.62
CA PHE A 85 4.96 -20.75 0.64
C PHE A 85 4.68 -22.24 0.45
N ASP A 86 4.10 -22.65 -0.69
CA ASP A 86 3.99 -24.06 -1.07
C ASP A 86 5.34 -24.77 -0.98
N ALA A 87 6.42 -24.11 -1.43
CA ALA A 87 7.77 -24.65 -1.34
C ALA A 87 8.25 -24.81 0.13
N ILE A 88 7.90 -23.87 1.03
CA ILE A 88 8.25 -23.99 2.46
C ILE A 88 7.53 -25.18 3.10
N TYR A 89 6.26 -25.42 2.76
CA TYR A 89 5.54 -26.60 3.21
C TYR A 89 6.17 -27.91 2.71
N GLU A 90 6.85 -27.88 1.56
CA GLU A 90 7.63 -29.00 1.04
C GLU A 90 9.07 -29.07 1.61
N GLY A 91 9.41 -28.22 2.57
CA GLY A 91 10.77 -28.14 3.15
C GLY A 91 11.81 -27.49 2.22
N MET A 92 11.38 -26.88 1.10
CA MET A 92 12.22 -26.18 0.14
C MET A 92 12.08 -24.66 0.31
N ILE A 93 13.05 -24.05 0.99
CA ILE A 93 13.06 -22.58 1.14
C ILE A 93 13.48 -21.96 -0.20
N ASP A 94 12.54 -21.37 -0.95
CA ASP A 94 12.85 -20.63 -2.18
C ASP A 94 13.67 -19.35 -1.86
N LYS A 95 14.62 -19.01 -2.74
CA LYS A 95 15.51 -17.85 -2.61
C LYS A 95 14.80 -16.52 -2.76
N ASN A 96 13.60 -16.51 -3.32
CA ASN A 96 12.86 -15.27 -3.60
C ASN A 96 11.99 -14.81 -2.42
N ILE A 97 11.97 -15.57 -1.32
CA ILE A 97 11.18 -15.23 -0.14
C ILE A 97 11.94 -14.22 0.70
N LYS A 98 11.25 -13.15 1.09
CA LYS A 98 11.85 -12.15 1.96
C LYS A 98 11.95 -12.69 3.38
N ILE A 99 13.15 -12.59 3.94
CA ILE A 99 13.42 -12.99 5.31
C ILE A 99 13.20 -11.76 6.20
N GLY A 100 12.28 -11.87 7.15
CA GLY A 100 12.06 -10.90 8.21
C GLY A 100 13.01 -11.16 9.38
N ASP A 101 12.47 -11.03 10.59
CA ASP A 101 13.26 -11.21 11.81
C ASP A 101 13.67 -12.66 12.06
N LYS A 102 14.84 -12.81 12.68
CA LYS A 102 15.39 -14.08 13.12
C LYS A 102 15.62 -14.04 14.61
N PHE A 103 15.20 -15.10 15.28
CA PHE A 103 15.42 -15.29 16.70
C PHE A 103 16.16 -16.59 16.96
N THR A 104 16.97 -16.59 17.99
CA THR A 104 17.70 -17.76 18.44
C THR A 104 17.62 -17.83 19.95
N PHE A 105 17.19 -18.97 20.46
CA PHE A 105 17.01 -19.19 21.89
C PHE A 105 17.72 -20.47 22.29
N ASN A 106 18.42 -20.42 23.42
CA ASN A 106 18.91 -21.64 24.06
C ASN A 106 17.79 -22.22 24.93
N TYR A 107 17.49 -23.50 24.75
CA TYR A 107 16.41 -24.19 25.43
C TYR A 107 16.78 -25.66 25.67
N THR A 108 16.68 -26.08 26.93
CA THR A 108 17.23 -27.37 27.40
C THR A 108 16.17 -28.38 27.80
N ASP A 109 14.91 -27.96 27.94
CA ASP A 109 13.83 -28.86 28.35
C ASP A 109 13.32 -29.67 27.14
N ASP A 110 12.74 -30.84 27.40
CA ASP A 110 12.30 -31.77 26.35
C ASP A 110 10.98 -31.35 25.67
N THR A 111 10.24 -30.43 26.30
CA THR A 111 8.94 -29.96 25.83
C THR A 111 8.90 -28.45 25.80
N LEU A 112 8.34 -27.85 24.75
CA LEU A 112 8.10 -26.41 24.67
C LEU A 112 6.66 -26.15 24.28
N GLU A 113 5.97 -25.34 25.07
CA GLU A 113 4.59 -24.93 24.81
C GLU A 113 4.58 -23.73 23.87
N VAL A 114 3.73 -23.72 22.84
CA VAL A 114 3.54 -22.58 21.94
C VAL A 114 2.22 -21.90 22.27
N SER A 115 2.26 -20.59 22.48
CA SER A 115 1.11 -19.75 22.82
C SER A 115 1.15 -18.41 22.07
N ALA A 116 -0.01 -17.80 21.85
CA ALA A 116 -0.15 -16.44 21.33
C ALA A 116 -0.69 -15.49 22.41
N ASN A 117 -0.21 -14.25 22.43
CA ASN A 117 -0.49 -13.28 23.52
C ASN A 117 -1.85 -12.55 23.42
N LYS A 118 -2.87 -13.09 22.75
CA LYS A 118 -4.20 -12.45 22.63
C LYS A 118 -5.36 -13.44 22.58
N ASP A 119 -6.52 -12.98 23.08
CA ASP A 119 -7.84 -13.66 23.05
C ASP A 119 -8.55 -13.59 21.67
N GLU A 120 -7.90 -13.02 20.65
CA GLU A 120 -8.45 -12.90 19.28
C GLU A 120 -7.82 -13.94 18.36
N GLU A 121 -8.51 -14.26 17.27
CA GLU A 121 -8.18 -15.27 16.25
C GLU A 121 -6.84 -14.94 15.57
N PHE A 122 -5.72 -15.31 16.22
CA PHE A 122 -4.37 -15.14 15.70
C PHE A 122 -4.08 -16.22 14.65
N SER A 123 -4.37 -15.89 13.39
CA SER A 123 -4.10 -16.77 12.25
C SER A 123 -2.65 -16.58 11.79
N LEU A 124 -1.75 -17.43 12.27
CA LEU A 124 -0.36 -17.52 11.82
C LEU A 124 -0.03 -18.96 11.43
N THR A 125 0.51 -19.14 10.23
CA THR A 125 1.07 -20.42 9.82
C THR A 125 2.41 -20.67 10.50
N ILE A 126 2.51 -21.78 11.22
CA ILE A 126 3.76 -22.23 11.83
C ILE A 126 4.25 -23.48 11.12
N VAL A 127 5.46 -23.44 10.59
CA VAL A 127 6.16 -24.58 10.01
C VAL A 127 7.33 -24.96 10.91
N VAL A 128 7.45 -26.25 11.22
CA VAL A 128 8.44 -26.79 12.15
C VAL A 128 9.32 -27.82 11.45
N GLU A 129 10.62 -27.63 11.56
CA GLU A 129 11.64 -28.58 11.11
C GLU A 129 12.41 -29.10 12.32
N LYS A 130 12.54 -30.42 12.44
CA LYS A 130 13.43 -31.04 13.43
C LYS A 130 14.85 -31.06 12.89
N LYS A 131 15.80 -30.58 13.70
CA LYS A 131 17.23 -30.67 13.42
C LYS A 131 17.71 -32.11 13.53
N ASP A 132 18.79 -32.43 12.84
CA ASP A 132 19.48 -33.72 12.99
C ASP A 132 20.20 -33.87 14.34
N THR A 133 20.41 -32.76 15.05
CA THR A 133 21.22 -32.66 16.27
C THR A 133 20.42 -32.07 17.43
N ASN A 134 20.74 -32.52 18.65
CA ASN A 134 20.32 -31.84 19.89
C ASN A 134 21.38 -30.82 20.28
N ASP A 135 21.29 -29.63 19.71
CA ASP A 135 22.17 -28.51 20.01
C ASP A 135 21.64 -27.59 21.11
N GLU A 136 20.48 -27.92 21.69
CA GLU A 136 19.76 -27.10 22.69
C GLU A 136 19.43 -25.69 22.16
N VAL A 137 19.40 -25.51 20.83
CA VAL A 137 19.15 -24.22 20.20
C VAL A 137 17.90 -24.29 19.35
N ILE A 138 16.98 -23.37 19.62
CA ILE A 138 15.78 -23.15 18.82
C ILE A 138 16.01 -21.93 17.92
N GLU A 139 15.75 -22.08 16.63
CA GLU A 139 15.87 -21.00 15.65
C GLU A 139 14.51 -20.67 15.05
N LEU A 140 14.13 -19.40 15.10
CA LEU A 140 12.91 -18.90 14.47
C LEU A 140 13.30 -17.99 13.32
N THR A 141 12.63 -18.15 12.19
CA THR A 141 12.78 -17.27 11.03
C THR A 141 11.39 -16.87 10.55
N ASN A 142 11.11 -15.58 10.55
CA ASN A 142 9.92 -15.03 9.91
C ASN A 142 10.16 -14.92 8.41
N TYR A 143 9.27 -15.51 7.62
CA TYR A 143 9.21 -15.31 6.19
C TYR A 143 8.04 -14.40 5.85
N LEU A 144 8.35 -13.31 5.14
CA LEU A 144 7.37 -12.31 4.74
C LEU A 144 7.10 -12.46 3.25
N ASN A 145 5.83 -12.62 2.91
CA ASN A 145 5.41 -12.48 1.55
C ASN A 145 5.27 -11.00 1.18
N THR A 146 5.32 -10.71 -0.12
CA THR A 146 5.28 -9.32 -0.59
C THR A 146 3.86 -8.78 -0.47
N THR A 147 3.70 -7.64 0.21
CA THR A 147 2.42 -6.92 0.28
C THR A 147 2.44 -5.78 -0.70
N ILE A 148 1.52 -5.81 -1.66
CA ILE A 148 1.42 -4.82 -2.73
C ILE A 148 0.02 -4.22 -2.72
N VAL A 149 -0.07 -2.89 -2.66
CA VAL A 149 -1.33 -2.16 -2.79
C VAL A 149 -1.18 -1.14 -3.89
N ASP A 150 -2.04 -1.19 -4.91
CA ASP A 150 -2.01 -0.24 -6.04
C ASP A 150 -0.64 -0.17 -6.73
N ASN A 151 0.05 -1.32 -6.86
CA ASN A 151 1.41 -1.47 -7.41
C ASN A 151 2.53 -0.82 -6.59
N ILE A 152 2.26 -0.51 -5.33
CA ILE A 152 3.25 -0.03 -4.36
C ILE A 152 3.57 -1.16 -3.38
N ASP A 153 4.85 -1.43 -3.20
CA ASP A 153 5.38 -2.46 -2.29
C ASP A 153 5.45 -1.93 -0.85
N PHE A 154 4.62 -2.47 0.03
CA PHE A 154 4.52 -2.11 1.45
C PHE A 154 5.14 -3.16 2.39
N THR A 155 5.87 -4.13 1.84
CA THR A 155 6.38 -5.29 2.60
C THR A 155 7.26 -4.88 3.78
N GLU A 156 8.01 -3.77 3.66
CA GLU A 156 8.89 -3.27 4.74
C GLU A 156 8.17 -2.45 5.79
N THR A 157 6.96 -2.00 5.49
CA THR A 157 6.15 -1.19 6.41
C THR A 157 5.37 -2.06 7.39
N ILE A 158 5.22 -3.35 7.09
CA ILE A 158 4.46 -4.30 7.91
C ILE A 158 5.40 -4.94 8.94
N PRO A 159 5.13 -4.78 10.25
CA PRO A 159 5.95 -5.38 11.30
C PRO A 159 5.85 -6.91 11.27
N SER A 160 6.96 -7.56 11.61
CA SER A 160 7.03 -9.02 11.74
C SER A 160 6.50 -9.47 13.12
N VAL A 161 6.11 -10.74 13.20
CA VAL A 161 5.73 -11.39 14.47
C VAL A 161 6.93 -11.38 15.42
N ASP A 162 6.72 -10.93 16.65
CA ASP A 162 7.75 -10.99 17.71
C ASP A 162 7.60 -12.29 18.52
N ALA A 163 8.70 -12.80 19.03
CA ALA A 163 8.76 -14.07 19.73
C ALA A 163 9.65 -13.97 20.97
N LYS A 164 9.17 -14.55 22.08
CA LYS A 164 9.95 -14.63 23.32
C LYS A 164 9.70 -15.94 24.05
N ILE A 165 10.73 -16.46 24.70
CA ILE A 165 10.59 -17.59 25.61
C ILE A 165 10.44 -17.09 27.05
N SER A 166 9.42 -17.59 27.74
CA SER A 166 9.21 -17.36 29.17
C SER A 166 8.93 -18.69 29.87
N GLY A 167 9.91 -19.18 30.64
CA GLY A 167 9.84 -20.50 31.22
C GLY A 167 9.79 -21.59 30.13
N ASN A 168 8.75 -22.42 30.17
CA ASN A 168 8.53 -23.53 29.23
C ASN A 168 7.61 -23.14 28.05
N THR A 169 7.44 -21.83 27.80
CA THR A 169 6.46 -21.34 26.83
C THR A 169 7.11 -20.36 25.85
N LEU A 170 7.00 -20.68 24.55
CA LEU A 170 7.21 -19.76 23.45
C LEU A 170 5.95 -18.91 23.26
N ILE A 171 6.10 -17.62 23.52
CA ILE A 171 5.02 -16.64 23.41
C ILE A 171 5.22 -15.88 22.10
N LEU A 172 4.29 -16.07 21.17
CA LEU A 172 4.18 -15.33 19.93
C LEU A 172 3.35 -14.07 20.16
N GLN A 173 3.88 -12.94 19.70
CA GLN A 173 3.22 -11.65 19.79
C GLN A 173 2.80 -11.20 18.40
N GLU A 174 1.49 -10.98 18.24
CA GLU A 174 0.95 -10.42 17.02
C GLU A 174 1.60 -9.07 16.73
N PRO A 175 2.02 -8.82 15.47
CA PRO A 175 2.59 -7.54 15.08
C PRO A 175 1.57 -6.40 15.25
N ASP A 176 2.06 -5.20 15.56
CA ASP A 176 1.21 -4.01 15.69
C ASP A 176 0.49 -3.70 14.37
N THR A 177 -0.78 -3.31 14.45
CA THR A 177 -1.54 -2.88 13.28
C THR A 177 -0.97 -1.56 12.73
N VAL A 178 -0.67 -1.53 11.43
CA VAL A 178 -0.19 -0.32 10.76
C VAL A 178 -1.28 0.28 9.88
N GLU A 179 -1.58 1.56 10.09
CA GLU A 179 -2.50 2.32 9.24
C GLU A 179 -1.73 3.02 8.11
N ILE A 180 -2.03 2.65 6.87
CA ILE A 180 -1.42 3.24 5.67
C ILE A 180 -2.45 4.13 4.97
N THR A 181 -2.18 5.43 4.92
CA THR A 181 -3.02 6.39 4.18
C THR A 181 -2.44 6.68 2.80
N ILE A 182 -3.15 6.27 1.75
CA ILE A 182 -2.73 6.49 0.35
C ILE A 182 -3.56 7.64 -0.26
N SER A 183 -2.87 8.62 -0.82
CA SER A 183 -3.48 9.71 -1.60
C SER A 183 -3.10 9.58 -3.08
N LYS A 184 -4.08 9.34 -3.94
CA LYS A 184 -3.88 9.16 -5.39
C LYS A 184 -4.39 10.36 -6.17
N LEU A 185 -3.55 10.92 -7.05
CA LEU A 185 -3.97 11.92 -8.03
C LEU A 185 -4.40 11.21 -9.31
N LYS A 186 -5.68 11.36 -9.67
CA LYS A 186 -6.22 10.84 -10.93
C LYS A 186 -6.31 11.97 -11.96
N LYS A 187 -6.06 11.65 -13.23
CA LYS A 187 -6.29 12.57 -14.35
C LYS A 187 -7.76 13.01 -14.37
N GLU A 188 -7.99 14.27 -14.73
CA GLU A 188 -9.35 14.80 -14.88
C GLU A 188 -10.11 14.10 -16.02
N PHE A 189 -11.44 14.04 -15.91
CA PHE A 189 -12.34 13.34 -16.83
C PHE A 189 -12.05 13.62 -18.31
N THR A 190 -11.78 14.88 -18.65
CA THR A 190 -11.49 15.28 -20.04
C THR A 190 -10.24 14.60 -20.59
N ILE A 191 -9.19 14.46 -19.77
CA ILE A 191 -7.94 13.80 -20.19
C ILE A 191 -8.17 12.30 -20.36
N SER A 192 -8.89 11.69 -19.41
CA SER A 192 -9.16 10.24 -19.43
C SER A 192 -9.94 9.77 -20.66
N GLN A 193 -10.79 10.63 -21.25
CA GLN A 193 -11.53 10.34 -22.47
C GLN A 193 -10.64 10.18 -23.71
N PHE A 194 -9.47 10.82 -23.73
CA PHE A 194 -8.52 10.73 -24.84
C PHE A 194 -7.43 9.69 -24.60
N THR A 195 -7.23 9.24 -23.36
CA THR A 195 -6.19 8.26 -23.00
C THR A 195 -6.72 6.84 -22.84
N SER A 196 -8.02 6.59 -23.12
CA SER A 196 -8.65 5.27 -23.01
C SER A 196 -8.53 4.60 -21.62
N GLU A 197 -8.28 5.39 -20.57
CA GLU A 197 -8.16 4.87 -19.19
C GLU A 197 -9.55 4.63 -18.58
N SER A 198 -9.77 3.41 -18.09
CA SER A 198 -11.00 2.97 -17.44
C SER A 198 -11.33 3.84 -16.21
N HIS A 199 -12.58 4.31 -16.13
CA HIS A 199 -13.08 4.99 -14.94
C HIS A 199 -13.36 4.06 -13.76
N MET A 200 -13.32 2.73 -13.98
CA MET A 200 -13.81 1.70 -13.07
C MET A 200 -12.72 1.07 -12.19
N ASP A 201 -11.48 1.54 -12.23
CA ASP A 201 -10.35 0.94 -11.48
C ASP A 201 -10.24 1.51 -10.05
N ASN A 202 -11.37 1.88 -9.43
CA ASN A 202 -11.40 2.50 -8.09
C ASN A 202 -11.48 1.48 -6.95
N ILE A 203 -11.45 0.17 -7.25
CA ILE A 203 -11.27 -0.84 -6.22
C ILE A 203 -9.76 -0.95 -6.05
N GLY A 204 -9.24 -0.46 -4.93
CA GLY A 204 -7.82 -0.64 -4.61
C GLY A 204 -7.50 -2.12 -4.70
N HIS A 205 -6.63 -2.48 -5.65
CA HIS A 205 -6.20 -3.87 -5.80
C HIS A 205 -5.02 -4.03 -4.87
N GLY A 206 -5.29 -4.62 -3.71
CA GLY A 206 -4.30 -4.97 -2.71
C GLY A 206 -4.18 -6.48 -2.64
N PHE A 207 -2.96 -6.96 -2.65
CA PHE A 207 -2.64 -8.30 -2.18
C PHE A 207 -1.92 -8.15 -0.83
N ASN A 208 -2.49 -8.73 0.22
CA ASN A 208 -1.85 -8.80 1.52
C ASN A 208 -0.98 -10.07 1.57
N GLY A 209 0.33 -9.89 1.73
CA GLY A 209 1.25 -10.99 1.95
C GLY A 209 0.97 -11.65 3.28
N GLU A 210 0.65 -12.95 3.24
CA GLU A 210 0.65 -13.78 4.45
C GLU A 210 2.08 -13.84 5.03
N SER A 211 2.19 -13.99 6.34
CA SER A 211 3.47 -14.24 7.02
C SER A 211 3.51 -15.70 7.51
N LEU A 212 4.70 -16.28 7.47
CA LEU A 212 4.94 -17.66 7.88
C LEU A 212 6.08 -17.68 8.89
N LEU A 213 5.85 -18.33 10.03
CA LEU A 213 6.89 -18.54 11.04
C LEU A 213 7.51 -19.92 10.87
N TYR A 214 8.80 -19.95 10.59
CA TYR A 214 9.58 -21.18 10.46
C TYR A 214 10.40 -21.42 11.71
N ILE A 215 10.23 -22.58 12.34
CA ILE A 215 10.87 -22.95 13.59
C ILE A 215 11.74 -24.19 13.37
N LYS A 216 13.05 -24.07 13.60
CA LYS A 216 13.93 -25.23 13.71
C LYS A 216 14.12 -25.58 15.18
N ILE A 217 13.77 -26.81 15.54
CA ILE A 217 13.87 -27.32 16.91
C ILE A 217 14.89 -28.46 17.00
N PRO A 218 15.53 -28.67 18.16
CA PRO A 218 16.30 -29.88 18.45
C PRO A 218 15.50 -31.15 18.16
N LYS A 219 16.20 -32.22 17.77
CA LYS A 219 15.58 -33.49 17.35
C LYS A 219 14.56 -34.05 18.34
N ASP A 220 14.93 -34.01 19.62
CA ASP A 220 14.16 -34.63 20.70
C ASP A 220 13.18 -33.65 21.37
N LEU A 221 13.17 -32.37 20.97
CA LEU A 221 12.22 -31.39 21.49
C LEU A 221 10.83 -31.65 20.92
N GLU A 222 9.82 -31.65 21.80
CA GLU A 222 8.41 -31.73 21.42
C GLU A 222 7.71 -30.38 21.60
N LEU A 223 7.00 -29.92 20.56
CA LEU A 223 6.16 -28.72 20.63
C LEU A 223 4.74 -29.09 21.00
N ILE A 224 4.22 -28.43 22.03
CA ILE A 224 2.84 -28.59 22.51
C ILE A 224 2.09 -27.31 22.18
N SER A 225 1.01 -27.41 21.39
CA SER A 225 0.12 -26.26 21.18
C SER A 225 -0.91 -26.19 22.30
N SER A 226 -0.97 -25.05 22.99
CA SER A 226 -2.00 -24.80 24.01
C SER A 226 -3.28 -24.17 23.46
N MET A 227 -3.30 -23.87 22.17
CA MET A 227 -4.43 -23.24 21.48
C MET A 227 -4.90 -24.13 20.33
N ASN A 228 -6.23 -24.26 20.19
CA ASN A 228 -6.85 -25.07 19.13
C ASN A 228 -6.64 -24.49 17.72
N ASP A 229 -6.32 -23.20 17.62
CA ASP A 229 -6.28 -22.46 16.35
C ASP A 229 -4.86 -22.25 15.81
N ILE A 230 -3.83 -22.72 16.52
CA ILE A 230 -2.44 -22.72 16.03
C ILE A 230 -2.20 -24.03 15.27
N TYR A 231 -2.19 -23.93 13.95
CA TYR A 231 -1.84 -25.06 13.08
C TYR A 231 -0.32 -25.16 12.94
N ILE A 232 0.24 -26.22 13.52
CA ILE A 232 1.66 -26.56 13.42
C ILE A 232 1.84 -27.59 12.30
N HIS A 233 2.63 -27.25 11.28
CA HIS A 233 2.98 -28.15 10.19
C HIS A 233 4.43 -28.63 10.33
N TYR A 234 4.64 -29.94 10.46
CA TYR A 234 5.98 -30.53 10.47
C TYR A 234 6.46 -30.82 9.05
N VAL A 235 7.71 -30.48 8.77
CA VAL A 235 8.37 -30.75 7.47
C VAL A 235 9.60 -31.63 7.68
N ASN A 236 9.89 -32.47 6.67
CA ASN A 236 11.05 -33.37 6.62
C ASN A 236 11.11 -34.40 7.77
N GLU A 237 10.01 -35.13 8.01
CA GLU A 237 9.99 -36.30 8.92
C GLU A 237 10.75 -37.53 8.37
#